data_AF-A0A4Q9HBT3-F1
#
_entry.id   AF-A0A4Q9HBT3-F1
#
_cell.length_a   1.000
_cell.length_b   1.000
_cell.length_c   1.000
_cell.angle_alpha   90.00
_cell.angle_beta   90.00
_cell.angle_gamma   90.00
#
_symmetry.space_group_name_H-M   'P 1'
#
loop_
_entity.id
_entity.type
_entity.pdbx_description
1 polymer ?
#
loop_
_entity_poly.entity_id
_entity_poly.type
_entity_poly.pdbx_seq_one_letter_code
_entity_poly.pdbx_strand_id
1 'polypeptide(L)'
;MKNNKLSELSLTELNKQKKQLSGLLIGSAVVMLFLFGALLYLIVKKQNFVLLAVIPGCMLAWLPVAIKLSQLNTEIKLRGSETNSGL
;
A
#
# COMPACT_ATOMS: atom_id res chain seq x y z
N MET A 1 11.31 -23.12 -4.46
CA MET A 1 11.74 -22.16 -3.42
C MET A 1 11.62 -20.75 -3.98
N LYS A 2 10.72 -19.92 -3.42
CA LYS A 2 10.51 -18.55 -3.88
C LYS A 2 11.49 -17.66 -3.12
N ASN A 3 12.47 -17.10 -3.82
CA ASN A 3 13.52 -16.25 -3.25
C ASN A 3 12.89 -14.97 -2.66
N ASN A 4 12.47 -15.03 -1.39
CA ASN A 4 11.95 -13.88 -0.68
C ASN A 4 13.14 -13.05 -0.20
N LYS A 5 13.46 -11.96 -0.90
CA LYS A 5 14.39 -10.90 -0.43
C LYS A 5 14.02 -10.35 0.96
N LEU A 6 12.79 -10.57 1.40
CA LEU A 6 12.29 -10.22 2.73
C LEU A 6 12.72 -11.23 3.81
N SER A 7 13.09 -12.47 3.44
CA SER A 7 13.59 -13.48 4.38
C SER A 7 15.02 -13.22 4.85
N GLU A 8 15.81 -12.51 4.05
CA GLU A 8 17.14 -12.03 4.45
C GLU A 8 17.07 -10.78 5.36
N LEU A 9 15.89 -10.17 5.50
CA LEU A 9 15.71 -8.93 6.24
C LEU A 9 15.47 -9.21 7.73
N SER A 10 16.11 -8.43 8.61
CA SER A 10 15.89 -8.56 10.06
C SER A 10 14.47 -8.10 10.45
N LEU A 11 13.94 -8.62 11.56
CA LEU A 11 12.62 -8.22 12.08
C LEU A 11 12.51 -6.69 12.27
N THR A 12 13.60 -6.05 12.65
CA THR A 12 13.70 -4.60 12.83
C THR A 12 13.49 -3.83 11.53
N GLU A 13 14.12 -4.28 10.44
CA GLU A 13 13.99 -3.68 9.11
C GLU A 13 12.63 -3.95 8.48
N LEU A 14 12.06 -5.13 8.74
CA LEU A 14 10.70 -5.49 8.33
C LEU A 14 9.68 -4.54 8.99
N ASN A 15 9.82 -4.29 10.29
CA ASN A 15 8.95 -3.38 11.01
C ASN A 15 9.14 -1.91 10.58
N LYS A 16 10.37 -1.50 10.25
CA LYS A 16 10.69 -0.18 9.70
C LYS A 16 10.03 0.03 8.33
N GLN A 17 10.10 -0.96 7.44
CA GLN A 17 9.41 -0.91 6.13
C GLN A 17 7.89 -0.87 6.27
N LYS A 18 7.31 -1.62 7.22
CA LYS A 18 5.87 -1.53 7.54
C LYS A 18 5.47 -0.09 7.91
N LYS A 19 6.24 0.54 8.81
CA LYS A 19 5.98 1.92 9.25
C LYS A 19 6.12 2.93 8.11
N GLN A 20 7.11 2.74 7.23
CA GLN A 20 7.27 3.57 6.03
C GLN A 20 6.10 3.38 5.05
N LEU A 21 5.65 2.15 4.79
CA LEU A 21 4.49 1.90 3.92
C LEU A 21 3.20 2.47 4.52
N SER A 22 2.99 2.35 5.83
CA SER A 22 1.85 2.97 6.50
C SER A 22 1.88 4.49 6.42
N GLY A 23 3.06 5.11 6.60
CA GLY A 23 3.22 6.56 6.40
C GLY A 23 2.92 6.99 4.96
N LEU A 24 3.41 6.23 3.98
CA LEU A 24 3.13 6.46 2.56
C LEU A 24 1.63 6.31 2.24
N LEU A 25 0.96 5.29 2.82
CA LEU A 25 -0.48 5.09 2.66
C LEU A 25 -1.27 6.29 3.17
N ILE A 26 -0.98 6.76 4.39
CA ILE A 26 -1.65 7.91 4.98
C ILE A 26 -1.41 9.17 4.15
N GLY A 27 -0.16 9.43 3.75
CA GLY A 27 0.17 10.56 2.87
C GLY A 27 -0.56 10.49 1.53
N SER A 28 -0.61 9.31 0.91
CA SER A 28 -1.33 9.09 -0.35
C SER A 28 -2.84 9.26 -0.22
N ALA A 29 -3.41 8.86 0.92
CA ALA A 29 -4.84 8.99 1.19
C ALA A 29 -5.26 10.46 1.30
N VAL A 30 -4.44 11.30 1.96
CA VAL A 30 -4.67 12.74 2.04
C VAL A 30 -4.63 13.36 0.64
N VAL A 31 -3.61 13.05 -0.17
CA VAL A 31 -3.50 13.54 -1.54
C VAL A 31 -4.70 13.09 -2.39
N MET A 32 -5.14 11.84 -2.26
CA MET A 32 -6.32 11.33 -2.95
C MET A 32 -7.57 12.13 -2.61
N LEU A 33 -7.79 12.49 -1.34
CA LEU A 33 -8.96 13.31 -0.95
C LEU A 33 -8.98 14.67 -1.67
N PHE A 34 -7.83 15.34 -1.75
CA PHE A 34 -7.72 16.60 -2.50
C PHE A 34 -7.96 16.39 -4.00
N LEU A 35 -7.40 15.32 -4.57
CA LEU A 35 -7.59 14.98 -5.98
C LEU A 35 -9.06 14.70 -6.31
N PHE A 36 -9.75 13.94 -5.46
CA PHE A 36 -11.18 13.67 -5.60
C PHE A 36 -12.01 14.95 -5.52
N GLY A 37 -11.70 15.85 -4.57
CA GLY A 37 -12.35 17.16 -4.49
C GLY A 37 -12.18 17.99 -5.77
N ALA A 38 -10.95 18.03 -6.30
CA ALA A 38 -10.66 18.72 -7.56
C ALA A 38 -11.37 18.08 -8.76
N LEU A 39 -11.44 16.74 -8.83
CA LEU A 39 -12.18 16.01 -9.86
C LEU A 39 -13.67 16.34 -9.80
N LEU A 40 -14.28 16.29 -8.62
CA LEU A 40 -15.69 16.62 -8.44
C LEU A 40 -16.00 18.05 -8.90
N TYR A 41 -15.15 19.01 -8.52
CA TYR A 41 -15.28 20.39 -8.98
C TYR A 41 -15.23 20.51 -10.51
N LEU A 42 -14.29 19.83 -11.16
CA LEU A 42 -14.15 19.82 -12.62
C LEU A 42 -15.33 19.15 -13.32
N ILE A 43 -15.85 18.03 -12.80
CA ILE A 43 -17.00 17.34 -13.37
C ILE A 43 -18.23 18.25 -13.32
N VAL A 44 -18.49 18.89 -12.18
CA VAL A 44 -19.64 19.79 -12.01
C VAL A 44 -19.53 21.02 -12.92
N LYS A 45 -18.34 21.62 -13.03
CA LYS A 45 -18.17 22.89 -13.74
C LYS A 45 -17.90 22.75 -15.25
N LYS A 46 -17.30 21.65 -15.68
CA LYS A 46 -16.85 21.45 -17.07
C LYS A 46 -17.49 20.22 -17.75
N GLN A 47 -18.32 19.43 -17.04
CA GLN A 47 -18.86 18.15 -17.51
C GLN A 47 -17.81 17.24 -18.17
N ASN A 48 -16.56 17.32 -17.70
CA ASN A 48 -15.46 16.59 -18.31
C ASN A 48 -15.31 15.20 -17.66
N PHE A 49 -16.03 14.22 -18.20
CA PHE A 49 -16.03 12.83 -17.74
C PHE A 49 -14.75 12.06 -18.07
N VAL A 50 -13.81 12.63 -18.83
CA VAL A 50 -12.52 11.99 -19.16
C VAL A 50 -11.71 11.67 -17.90
N LEU A 51 -11.88 12.47 -16.85
CA LEU A 51 -11.21 12.25 -15.55
C LEU A 51 -11.69 10.98 -14.84
N LEU A 52 -12.88 10.47 -15.15
CA LEU A 52 -13.37 9.19 -14.61
C LEU A 52 -12.53 8.00 -15.12
N ALA A 53 -11.97 8.10 -16.33
CA ALA A 53 -11.14 7.06 -16.93
C ALA A 53 -9.78 6.89 -16.22
N VAL A 54 -9.36 7.85 -15.41
CA VAL A 54 -8.11 7.80 -14.63
C VAL A 54 -8.25 6.88 -13.40
N ILE A 55 -9.48 6.68 -12.90
CA ILE A 55 -9.77 5.84 -11.72
C ILE A 55 -9.22 4.41 -11.85
N PRO A 56 -9.48 3.65 -12.93
CA PRO A 56 -8.92 2.32 -13.09
C PRO A 56 -7.39 2.31 -13.20
N GLY A 57 -6.78 3.35 -13.78
CA GLY A 57 -5.32 3.50 -13.83
C GLY A 57 -4.69 3.65 -12.43
N CYS A 58 -5.35 4.43 -11.56
CA CYS A 58 -4.92 4.58 -10.17
C CYS A 58 -4.99 3.26 -9.38
N MET A 59 -5.99 2.41 -9.64
CA MET A 59 -6.09 1.11 -8.97
C MET A 59 -4.91 0.19 -9.32
N LEU A 60 -4.48 0.18 -10.59
CA LEU A 60 -3.34 -0.62 -11.04
C LEU A 60 -2.01 -0.16 -10.43
N ALA A 61 -1.84 1.14 -10.19
CA ALA A 61 -0.64 1.68 -9.54
C ALA A 61 -0.48 1.22 -8.07
N TRP A 62 -1.57 0.83 -7.40
CA TRP A 62 -1.55 0.35 -6.02
C TRP A 62 -1.28 -1.14 -5.85
N LEU A 63 -1.39 -1.94 -6.92
CA LEU A 63 -1.12 -3.39 -6.89
C LEU A 63 0.24 -3.75 -6.27
N PRO A 64 1.38 -3.16 -6.70
CA PRO A 64 2.68 -3.53 -6.14
C PRO A 64 2.82 -3.17 -4.66
N VAL A 65 2.14 -2.10 -4.20
CA VAL A 65 2.10 -1.71 -2.78
C VAL A 65 1.33 -2.74 -1.97
N ALA A 66 0.16 -3.18 -2.45
CA ALA A 66 -0.65 -4.19 -1.79
C ALA A 66 0.06 -5.55 -1.69
N ILE A 67 0.73 -5.97 -2.78
CA ILE A 67 1.51 -7.22 -2.80
C ILE A 67 2.65 -7.15 -1.78
N LYS A 68 3.41 -6.05 -1.75
CA LYS A 68 4.50 -5.86 -0.77
C LYS A 68 3.97 -5.86 0.67
N LEU A 69 2.86 -5.17 0.94
CA LEU A 69 2.23 -5.13 2.27
C LEU A 69 1.78 -6.51 2.75
N SER A 70 1.15 -7.30 1.86
CA SER A 70 0.71 -8.65 2.15
C SER A 70 1.89 -9.57 2.46
N GLN A 71 2.95 -9.54 1.64
CA GLN A 71 4.16 -10.33 1.88
C GLN A 71 4.81 -9.98 3.22
N LEU A 72 4.95 -8.68 3.49
CA LEU A 72 5.57 -8.15 4.70
C LEU A 72 4.76 -8.52 5.96
N ASN A 73 3.42 -8.46 5.90
CA ASN A 73 2.56 -8.85 7.01
C ASN A 73 2.57 -10.36 7.27
N THR A 74 2.56 -11.18 6.21
CA THR A 74 2.69 -12.64 6.32
C THR A 74 4.02 -13.04 6.96
N GLU A 75 5.11 -12.36 6.58
CA GLU A 75 6.45 -12.66 7.09
C GLU A 75 6.66 -12.21 8.54
N ILE A 76 6.12 -11.05 8.94
CA ILE A 76 6.07 -10.65 10.37
C ILE A 76 5.25 -11.66 11.18
N LYS A 77 4.11 -12.10 10.65
CA LYS A 77 3.22 -13.03 11.36
C LYS A 77 3.88 -14.40 11.55
N LEU A 78 4.50 -14.96 10.51
CA LEU A 78 5.22 -16.24 10.57
C LEU A 78 6.32 -16.21 11.64
N ARG A 79 7.17 -15.17 11.64
CA ARG A 79 8.26 -15.04 12.60
C ARG A 79 7.78 -14.72 14.02
N GLY A 80 6.65 -14.05 14.17
CA GLY A 80 6.01 -13.85 15.48
C GLY A 80 5.34 -15.11 16.03
N SER A 81 4.84 -16.00 15.16
CA SER A 81 4.23 -17.28 15.55
C SER A 81 5.24 -18.38 15.85
N GLU A 82 6.38 -18.43 15.15
CA GLU A 82 7.45 -19.41 15.43
C GLU A 82 8.02 -19.25 16.85
N THR A 83 8.11 -18.02 17.37
CA THR A 83 8.54 -17.75 18.75
C THR A 83 7.52 -18.21 19.81
N ASN A 84 6.24 -18.40 19.46
CA ASN A 84 5.20 -18.82 20.40
C ASN A 84 4.86 -20.33 20.34
N SER A 85 5.40 -21.08 19.38
CA SER A 85 5.16 -22.53 19.23
C SER A 85 6.29 -23.39 19.79
N GLY A 86 7.35 -22.78 20.33
CA GLY A 86 8.51 -23.45 20.94
C GLY A 86 8.62 -23.27 22.45
N LEU A 87 7.54 -22.86 23.13
CA LEU A 87 7.46 -22.67 24.58
C LEU A 87 6.33 -23.51 25.16
#